data_AF-A0A529MEY8-F1
#
_entry.id   AF-A0A529MEY8-F1
#
_cell.length_a   1.000
_cell.length_b   1.000
_cell.length_c   1.000
_cell.angle_alpha   90.00
_cell.angle_beta   90.00
_cell.angle_gamma   90.00
#
_symmetry.space_group_name_H-M   'P 1'
#
loop_
_entity.id
_entity.type
_entity.pdbx_description
1 polymer ?
#
loop_
_entity_poly.entity_id
_entity_poly.type
_entity_poly.pdbx_seq_one_letter_code
_entity_poly.pdbx_strand_id
1 'polypeptide(L)'
;TSEKMCFAHFVDGRASLVVGTHTHQPTADHQILNGGTAYISDAGMCGDYDSSLGMDKEEPLNRFLSKVPKGRFEAATGPATLCGVGVDISDRTGLAERIAPFRRGPRLEETAPSFWS
;
A
#
# COMPACT_ATOMS: atom_id res chain seq x y z
N THR A 1 -5.07 -6.09 -9.09
CA THR A 1 -5.00 -4.71 -9.61
C THR A 1 -6.24 -4.34 -10.41
N SER A 2 -6.63 -5.09 -11.45
CA SER A 2 -7.84 -4.82 -12.26
C SER A 2 -9.10 -4.56 -11.42
N GLU A 3 -9.44 -5.45 -10.49
CA GLU A 3 -10.60 -5.29 -9.59
C GLU A 3 -10.55 -3.99 -8.78
N LYS A 4 -9.38 -3.61 -8.26
CA LYS A 4 -9.19 -2.38 -7.49
C LYS A 4 -9.40 -1.13 -8.35
N MET A 5 -8.92 -1.14 -9.59
CA MET A 5 -9.12 -0.03 -10.54
C MET A 5 -10.60 0.08 -10.96
N CYS A 6 -11.24 -1.04 -11.29
CA CYS A 6 -12.67 -1.06 -11.62
C CYS A 6 -13.53 -0.54 -10.46
N PHE A 7 -13.21 -0.93 -9.23
CA PHE A 7 -13.88 -0.42 -8.04
C PHE A 7 -13.68 1.10 -7.88
N ALA A 8 -12.46 1.59 -8.08
CA ALA A 8 -12.15 3.02 -7.99
C ALA A 8 -12.94 3.85 -9.02
N HIS A 9 -12.96 3.41 -10.29
CA HIS A 9 -13.78 4.05 -11.32
C HIS A 9 -15.28 3.96 -11.06
N PHE A 10 -15.74 2.86 -10.47
CA PHE A 10 -17.15 2.74 -10.10
C PHE A 10 -17.52 3.83 -9.09
N VAL A 11 -16.73 4.06 -8.04
CA VAL A 11 -17.04 5.03 -6.97
C VAL A 11 -16.46 6.43 -7.20
N ASP A 12 -15.89 6.72 -8.36
CA ASP A 12 -15.30 8.02 -8.68
C ASP A 12 -16.33 9.15 -8.55
N GLY A 13 -15.96 10.23 -7.85
CA GLY A 13 -16.83 11.34 -7.49
C GLY A 13 -17.86 11.05 -6.39
N ARG A 14 -17.86 9.84 -5.82
CA ARG A 14 -18.74 9.42 -4.71
C ARG A 14 -17.99 9.10 -3.42
N ALA A 15 -16.72 8.76 -3.52
CA ALA A 15 -15.82 8.54 -2.39
C ALA A 15 -14.68 9.55 -2.39
N SER A 16 -14.20 9.98 -1.22
CA SER A 16 -13.03 10.87 -1.15
C SER A 16 -11.74 10.16 -1.56
N LEU A 17 -11.59 8.89 -1.15
CA LEU A 17 -10.39 8.08 -1.35
C LEU A 17 -10.78 6.60 -1.54
N VAL A 18 -10.13 5.96 -2.50
CA VAL A 18 -10.07 4.50 -2.67
C VAL A 18 -8.63 4.05 -2.50
N VAL A 19 -8.36 3.36 -1.39
CA VAL A 19 -7.04 2.83 -1.07
C VAL A 19 -7.09 1.30 -1.10
N GLY A 20 -6.28 0.70 -1.97
CA GLY A 20 -6.11 -0.74 -1.95
C GLY A 20 -5.17 -1.20 -0.83
N THR A 21 -5.37 -2.44 -0.40
CA THR A 21 -4.49 -3.18 0.53
C THR A 21 -4.37 -4.63 0.06
N HIS A 22 -3.76 -5.52 0.87
CA HIS A 22 -3.56 -6.97 0.66
C HIS A 22 -2.25 -7.37 -0.02
N THR A 23 -1.72 -6.64 -1.00
CA THR A 23 -0.51 -7.13 -1.72
C THR A 23 0.79 -6.87 -0.98
N HIS A 24 0.75 -6.12 0.13
CA HIS A 24 1.87 -5.76 1.01
C HIS A 24 2.98 -4.92 0.35
N GLN A 25 2.88 -4.66 -0.96
CA GLN A 25 3.81 -3.84 -1.71
C GLN A 25 3.18 -2.49 -2.07
N PRO A 26 3.75 -1.34 -1.65
CA PRO A 26 3.20 -0.04 -2.00
C PRO A 26 3.36 0.20 -3.50
N THR A 27 2.31 0.73 -4.13
CA THR A 27 2.32 1.07 -5.56
C THR A 27 2.63 2.55 -5.78
N ALA A 28 3.15 2.89 -6.96
CA ALA A 28 3.48 4.26 -7.33
C ALA A 28 2.36 4.97 -8.12
N ASP A 29 1.19 4.35 -8.25
CA ASP A 29 0.08 4.77 -9.12
C ASP A 29 -0.93 5.73 -8.46
N HIS A 30 -0.53 6.34 -7.34
CA HIS A 30 -1.34 7.34 -6.65
C HIS A 30 -1.77 8.48 -7.58
N GLN A 31 -3.06 8.79 -7.60
CA GLN A 31 -3.62 9.85 -8.45
C GLN A 31 -4.99 10.30 -7.94
N ILE A 32 -5.48 11.42 -8.47
CA ILE A 32 -6.87 11.84 -8.30
C ILE A 32 -7.57 11.53 -9.62
N LEU A 33 -8.65 10.75 -9.55
CA LEU A 33 -9.46 10.39 -10.70
C LEU A 33 -10.29 11.59 -11.19
N ASN A 34 -10.86 11.48 -12.39
CA ASN A 34 -11.56 12.60 -13.05
C ASN A 34 -12.75 13.15 -12.22
N GLY A 35 -13.42 12.31 -11.44
CA GLY A 35 -14.50 12.69 -10.54
C GLY A 35 -14.04 13.25 -9.20
N GLY A 36 -12.73 13.31 -8.93
CA GLY A 36 -12.16 13.86 -7.69
C GLY A 36 -11.88 12.84 -6.60
N THR A 37 -12.09 11.54 -6.84
CA THR A 37 -11.71 10.48 -5.90
C THR A 37 -10.21 10.24 -5.96
N ALA A 38 -9.51 10.33 -4.83
CA ALA A 38 -8.11 9.89 -4.74
C ALA A 38 -8.02 8.36 -4.84
N TYR A 39 -6.97 7.85 -5.46
CA TYR A 39 -6.78 6.42 -5.70
C TYR A 39 -5.32 5.99 -5.54
N ILE A 40 -5.09 4.80 -4.98
CA ILE A 40 -3.82 4.06 -5.03
C ILE A 40 -4.11 2.54 -5.03
N SER A 41 -3.42 1.76 -5.87
CA SER A 41 -3.64 0.32 -5.97
C SER A 41 -3.29 -0.45 -4.70
N ASP A 42 -2.23 -0.09 -3.98
CA ASP A 42 -1.93 -0.69 -2.68
C ASP A 42 -1.11 0.28 -1.82
N ALA A 43 -1.56 0.51 -0.58
CA ALA A 43 -0.82 1.32 0.38
C ALA A 43 0.47 0.65 0.88
N GLY A 44 0.64 -0.65 0.65
CA GLY A 44 1.72 -1.44 1.21
C GLY A 44 1.38 -2.00 2.59
N MET A 45 2.42 -2.45 3.28
CA MET A 45 2.38 -3.07 4.61
C MET A 45 3.15 -2.17 5.59
N CYS A 46 2.78 -2.27 6.87
CA CYS A 46 3.61 -1.80 7.97
C CYS A 46 4.29 -3.02 8.61
N GLY A 47 5.57 -3.23 8.31
CA GLY A 47 6.29 -4.42 8.76
C GLY A 47 7.69 -4.54 8.17
N ASP A 48 8.35 -5.65 8.44
CA ASP A 48 9.69 -5.94 7.91
C ASP A 48 9.61 -6.19 6.40
N TYR A 49 10.35 -5.41 5.61
CA TYR A 49 10.44 -5.54 4.15
C TYR A 49 11.66 -6.34 3.67
N ASP A 50 12.54 -6.79 4.57
CA ASP A 50 13.52 -7.85 4.27
C ASP A 50 12.92 -9.24 4.50
N SER A 51 11.68 -9.43 4.04
CA SER A 51 10.84 -10.58 4.31
C SER A 51 10.03 -10.95 3.06
N SER A 52 9.34 -12.10 3.09
CA SER A 52 8.35 -12.47 2.08
C SER A 52 6.96 -12.04 2.55
N LEU A 53 6.54 -10.83 2.17
CA LEU A 53 5.24 -10.26 2.52
C LEU A 53 4.99 -10.25 4.05
N GLY A 54 6.02 -10.00 4.86
CA GLY A 54 5.94 -9.97 6.32
C GLY A 54 6.31 -11.29 7.01
N MET A 55 6.53 -12.36 6.24
CA MET A 55 6.96 -13.66 6.77
C MET A 55 8.46 -13.84 6.64
N ASP A 56 9.09 -14.52 7.60
CA ASP A 56 10.45 -15.02 7.46
C ASP A 56 10.62 -15.70 6.10
N LYS A 57 11.66 -15.31 5.36
CA LYS A 57 11.79 -15.63 3.93
C LYS A 57 12.16 -17.09 3.67
N GLU A 58 12.66 -17.84 4.66
CA GLU A 58 13.16 -19.20 4.46
C GLU A 58 12.06 -20.20 4.09
N GLU A 59 10.96 -20.25 4.84
CA GLU A 59 9.88 -21.21 4.57
C GLU A 59 9.12 -20.92 3.26
N PRO A 60 8.71 -19.66 2.94
CA PRO A 60 8.15 -19.31 1.64
C PRO A 60 9.09 -19.69 0.49
N LEU A 61 10.38 -19.34 0.58
CA LEU A 61 11.37 -19.67 -0.45
C LEU A 61 11.50 -21.18 -0.65
N ASN A 62 11.60 -21.94 0.45
CA ASN A 62 11.68 -23.39 0.40
C ASN A 62 10.44 -24.00 -0.27
N ARG A 63 9.23 -23.48 0.00
CA ARG A 63 8.00 -23.98 -0.64
C ARG A 63 8.00 -23.74 -2.14
N PHE A 64 8.49 -22.59 -2.61
CA PHE A 64 8.61 -22.33 -4.05
C PHE A 64 9.63 -23.25 -4.73
N LEU A 65 10.77 -23.52 -4.09
CA LEU A 65 11.83 -24.35 -4.66
C LEU A 65 11.52 -25.84 -4.62
N SER A 66 11.09 -26.35 -3.47
CA SER A 66 10.93 -27.78 -3.21
C SER A 66 9.52 -28.31 -3.43
N LYS A 67 8.51 -27.41 -3.43
CA LYS A 67 7.08 -27.74 -3.40
C LYS A 67 6.64 -28.59 -2.20
N VAL A 68 7.48 -28.70 -1.17
CA VAL A 68 7.23 -29.45 0.06
C VAL A 68 7.42 -28.52 1.27
N PRO A 69 6.43 -28.40 2.16
CA PRO A 69 6.58 -27.63 3.41
C PRO A 69 7.67 -28.26 4.29
N LYS A 70 8.57 -27.43 4.84
CA LYS A 70 9.56 -27.88 5.84
C LYS A 70 9.23 -27.35 7.23
N GLY A 71 8.61 -26.18 7.30
CA GLY A 71 8.23 -25.52 8.53
C GLY A 71 6.88 -24.81 8.45
N ARG A 72 6.59 -24.08 9.52
CA ARG A 72 5.45 -23.15 9.57
C ARG A 72 5.91 -21.80 9.03
N PHE A 73 4.95 -21.01 8.56
CA PHE A 73 5.25 -19.61 8.32
C PHE A 73 5.38 -18.90 9.66
N GLU A 74 6.47 -18.15 9.82
CA GLU A 74 6.75 -17.33 10.99
C GLU A 74 6.84 -15.86 10.56
N ALA A 75 6.40 -14.95 11.43
CA ALA A 75 6.50 -13.52 11.14
C ALA A 75 7.97 -13.09 11.17
N ALA A 76 8.38 -12.26 10.21
CA ALA A 76 9.71 -11.68 10.23
C ALA A 76 9.83 -10.69 11.42
N THR A 77 11.00 -10.65 12.04
CA THR A 77 11.27 -9.87 13.27
C THR A 77 12.26 -8.73 13.07
N GLY A 78 12.65 -8.46 11.82
CA GLY A 78 13.56 -7.38 11.48
C GLY A 78 12.90 -5.99 11.54
N PRO A 79 13.67 -4.94 11.19
CA PRO A 79 13.21 -3.56 11.28
C PRO A 79 12.00 -3.26 10.38
N ALA A 80 10.95 -2.67 10.95
CA ALA A 80 9.74 -2.35 10.21
C ALA A 80 9.87 -1.06 9.37
N THR A 81 9.29 -1.07 8.17
CA THR A 81 8.96 0.13 7.40
C THR A 81 7.45 0.32 7.45
N LEU A 82 7.03 1.55 7.76
CA LEU A 82 5.64 1.99 7.73
C LEU A 82 5.31 2.42 6.31
N CYS A 83 4.19 1.95 5.77
CA CYS A 83 3.65 2.45 4.50
C CYS A 83 2.21 2.96 4.70
N GLY A 84 1.84 3.96 3.91
CA GLY A 84 0.51 4.54 3.94
C GLY A 84 0.30 5.52 2.79
N VAL A 85 -0.80 6.26 2.88
CA VAL A 85 -1.16 7.30 1.92
C VAL A 85 -1.67 8.51 2.69
N GLY A 86 -1.20 9.69 2.31
CA GLY A 86 -1.77 10.95 2.73
C GLY A 86 -2.72 11.49 1.69
N VAL A 87 -3.83 12.06 2.16
CA VAL A 87 -4.83 12.72 1.33
C VAL A 87 -5.23 14.03 1.97
N ASP A 88 -5.43 15.05 1.15
CA ASP A 88 -6.06 16.31 1.53
C ASP A 88 -7.46 16.32 0.92
N ILE A 89 -8.49 16.56 1.75
CA ILE A 89 -9.90 16.43 1.35
C ILE A 89 -10.56 17.79 1.51
N SER A 90 -11.25 18.25 0.47
CA SER A 90 -11.97 19.51 0.49
C SER A 90 -13.20 19.41 1.41
N ASP A 91 -13.30 20.27 2.43
CA ASP A 91 -14.50 20.36 3.27
C ASP A 91 -15.76 20.77 2.50
N ARG A 92 -15.58 21.42 1.33
CA ARG A 92 -16.70 21.89 0.49
C ARG A 92 -17.31 20.78 -0.36
N THR A 93 -16.47 19.90 -0.91
CA THR A 93 -16.91 18.88 -1.89
C THR A 93 -16.88 17.47 -1.31
N GLY A 94 -16.15 17.24 -0.22
CA GLY A 94 -15.86 15.91 0.30
C GLY A 94 -14.93 15.08 -0.60
N LEU A 95 -14.29 15.69 -1.59
CA LEU A 95 -13.42 15.02 -2.57
C LEU A 95 -11.96 15.42 -2.38
N ALA A 96 -11.03 14.64 -2.94
CA ALA A 96 -9.61 14.83 -2.73
C ALA A 96 -9.06 16.00 -3.56
N GLU A 97 -8.19 16.81 -2.93
CA GLU A 97 -7.43 17.88 -3.58
C GLU A 97 -5.97 17.48 -3.80
N ARG A 98 -5.41 16.66 -2.91
CA ARG A 98 -4.03 16.15 -3.00
C ARG A 98 -3.95 14.72 -2.50
N ILE A 99 -3.04 13.94 -3.08
CA ILE A 99 -2.69 12.58 -2.65
C ILE A 99 -1.17 12.41 -2.76
N ALA A 100 -0.57 11.74 -1.78
CA ALA A 100 0.83 11.35 -1.85
C ALA A 100 1.06 10.07 -1.02
N PRO A 101 1.99 9.18 -1.42
CA PRO A 101 2.38 8.06 -0.59
C PRO A 101 3.09 8.54 0.68
N PHE A 102 3.04 7.71 1.73
CA PHE A 102 3.84 7.85 2.94
C PHE A 102 4.65 6.58 3.15
N ARG A 103 5.97 6.71 3.34
CA ARG A 103 6.85 5.62 3.75
C ARG A 103 7.89 6.14 4.72
N ARG A 104 8.08 5.41 5.82
CA ARG A 104 9.08 5.74 6.84
C ARG A 104 9.69 4.48 7.42
N GLY A 105 11.01 4.39 7.45
CA GLY A 105 11.72 3.22 7.93
C GLY A 105 12.92 2.84 7.06
N PRO A 106 13.64 1.77 7.45
CA PRO A 106 15.01 1.56 7.00
C PRO A 106 15.15 0.86 5.65
N ARG A 107 14.06 0.37 5.04
CA ARG A 107 14.14 -0.53 3.88
C ARG A 107 13.68 0.09 2.57
N LEU A 108 12.54 0.77 2.57
CA LEU A 108 12.02 1.45 1.37
C LEU A 108 12.45 2.91 1.36
N GLU A 109 12.54 3.50 0.17
CA GLU A 109 12.79 4.94 0.03
C GLU A 109 11.70 5.73 0.78
N GLU A 110 12.16 6.54 1.74
CA GLU A 110 11.27 7.36 2.56
C GLU A 110 10.55 8.38 1.70
N THR A 111 9.29 8.62 2.02
CA THR A 111 8.48 9.63 1.37
C THR A 111 7.43 10.15 2.35
N ALA A 112 7.14 11.44 2.26
CA ALA A 112 6.11 12.07 3.07
C ALA A 112 5.27 13.00 2.19
N PRO A 113 3.94 13.09 2.43
CA PRO A 113 3.11 14.08 1.77
C PRO A 113 3.63 15.50 2.02
N SER A 114 3.99 16.21 0.95
CA SER A 114 4.53 17.58 1.02
C SER A 114 3.51 18.61 1.50
N PHE A 115 2.23 18.24 1.59
CA PHE A 115 1.13 19.08 2.07
C PHE A 115 0.77 18.86 3.54
N TRP A 116 1.54 18.05 4.27
CA TRP A 116 1.40 17.86 5.73
C TRP A 116 2.41 18.67 6.56
N SER A 117 3.31 19.40 5.90
CA SER A 117 4.35 20.24 6.53
C SER A 117 3.89 21.66 6.77
#